data_AF-X0TZR5-F1
#
_entry.id   AF-X0TZR5-F1
#
_cell.length_a   1.000
_cell.length_b   1.000
_cell.length_c   1.000
_cell.angle_alpha   90.00
_cell.angle_beta   90.00
_cell.angle_gamma   90.00
#
_symmetry.space_group_name_H-M   'P 1'
#
loop_
_entity.id
_entity.type
_entity.pdbx_description
1 polymer ?
#
loop_
_entity_poly.entity_id
_entity_poly.type
_entity_poly.pdbx_seq_one_letter_code
_entity_poly.pdbx_strand_id
1 'polypeptide(L)'
;IDDMVQHFLSREGILAVRRLKKSDMEALAKATGAKVVTSVDDLSENDAGYAATVEERKIGDEKMLFVEGCKNPKAVSMLIRGGSDRIVDEAERSIHDALCVVRDVVQEPKVVAGGGAPEIEVARKLRRHAEGMAGRERLAVLAFAEALEVIPITLAENAGMDPIDAISELQSKHEKGEL
;
A
#
# COMPACT_ATOMS: atom_id res chain seq x y z
N ILE A 1 3.04 -35.12 -4.44
CA ILE A 1 3.54 -35.96 -3.32
C ILE A 1 2.53 -37.08 -3.15
N ASP A 2 3.02 -38.31 -3.28
CA ASP A 2 2.26 -39.54 -3.03
C ASP A 2 1.89 -39.67 -1.55
N ASP A 3 0.73 -40.24 -1.24
CA ASP A 3 0.22 -40.32 0.12
C ASP A 3 1.10 -41.23 1.00
N MET A 4 1.75 -42.26 0.44
CA MET A 4 2.73 -43.08 1.18
C MET A 4 3.96 -42.26 1.57
N VAL A 5 4.45 -41.41 0.67
CA VAL A 5 5.61 -40.54 0.94
C VAL A 5 5.27 -39.53 2.04
N GLN A 6 4.07 -38.95 2.02
CA GLN A 6 3.63 -38.06 3.10
C GLN A 6 3.56 -38.79 4.45
N HIS A 7 3.08 -40.04 4.47
CA HIS A 7 3.05 -40.85 5.68
C HIS A 7 4.46 -41.12 6.23
N PHE A 8 5.43 -41.45 5.39
CA PHE A 8 6.83 -41.64 5.82
C PHE A 8 7.44 -40.34 6.34
N LEU A 9 7.24 -39.21 5.66
CA LEU A 9 7.75 -37.91 6.12
C LEU A 9 7.14 -37.49 7.46
N SER A 10 5.85 -37.71 7.66
CA SER A 10 5.16 -37.41 8.92
C SER A 10 5.71 -38.22 10.10
N ARG A 11 6.08 -39.49 9.88
CA ARG A 11 6.71 -40.33 10.92
C ARG A 11 8.07 -39.80 11.38
N GLU A 12 8.78 -39.11 10.50
CA GLU A 12 10.05 -38.43 10.79
C GLU A 12 9.86 -36.98 11.26
N GLY A 13 8.61 -36.56 11.52
CA GLY A 13 8.29 -35.20 11.99
C GLY A 13 8.38 -34.12 10.90
N ILE A 14 8.41 -34.50 9.61
CA ILE A 14 8.51 -33.59 8.47
C ILE A 14 7.11 -33.29 7.92
N LEU A 15 6.71 -32.01 7.96
CA LEU A 15 5.46 -31.55 7.34
C LEU A 15 5.63 -31.41 5.83
N ALA A 16 4.92 -32.24 5.06
CA ALA A 16 4.98 -32.26 3.59
C ALA A 16 3.74 -31.61 2.96
N VAL A 17 3.91 -30.42 2.34
CA VAL A 17 2.83 -29.67 1.68
C VAL A 17 2.90 -29.87 0.17
N ARG A 18 1.74 -30.07 -0.48
CA ARG A 18 1.63 -30.33 -1.92
C ARG A 18 0.74 -29.30 -2.62
N ARG A 19 0.90 -29.16 -3.94
CA ARG A 19 0.11 -28.27 -4.82
C ARG A 19 0.23 -26.78 -4.45
N LEU A 20 1.43 -26.34 -4.05
CA LEU A 20 1.72 -24.93 -3.85
C LEU A 20 1.71 -24.18 -5.19
N LYS A 21 1.19 -22.95 -5.20
CA LYS A 21 1.31 -22.08 -6.37
C LYS A 21 2.76 -21.65 -6.53
N LYS A 22 3.18 -21.35 -7.76
CA LYS A 22 4.53 -20.85 -8.05
C LYS A 22 4.84 -19.56 -7.28
N SER A 23 3.87 -18.65 -7.19
CA SER A 23 3.96 -17.41 -6.41
C SER A 23 4.28 -17.66 -4.94
N ASP A 24 3.65 -18.68 -4.34
CA ASP A 24 3.82 -19.01 -2.92
C ASP A 24 5.20 -19.61 -2.68
N MET A 25 5.70 -20.45 -3.60
CA MET A 25 7.06 -20.98 -3.51
C MET A 25 8.11 -19.86 -3.60
N GLU A 26 7.93 -18.90 -4.51
CA GLU A 26 8.83 -17.75 -4.64
C GLU A 26 8.79 -16.84 -3.39
N ALA A 27 7.61 -16.64 -2.82
CA ALA A 27 7.43 -15.88 -1.58
C ALA A 27 8.09 -16.59 -0.38
N LEU A 28 7.89 -17.91 -0.24
CA LEU A 28 8.52 -18.72 0.81
C LEU A 28 10.04 -18.70 0.71
N ALA A 29 10.59 -18.83 -0.49
CA ALA A 29 12.03 -18.72 -0.72
C ALA A 29 12.56 -17.34 -0.28
N LYS A 30 11.87 -16.25 -0.65
CA LYS A 30 12.23 -14.88 -0.23
C LYS A 30 12.07 -14.63 1.28
N ALA A 31 11.06 -15.23 1.90
CA ALA A 31 10.77 -15.05 3.32
C ALA A 31 11.77 -15.84 4.20
N THR A 32 11.94 -17.13 3.90
CA THR A 32 12.74 -18.05 4.72
C THR A 32 14.24 -18.03 4.37
N GLY A 33 14.59 -17.55 3.17
CA GLY A 33 15.94 -17.66 2.60
C GLY A 33 16.22 -19.00 1.92
N ALA A 34 15.24 -19.89 1.83
CA ALA A 34 15.38 -21.18 1.14
C ALA A 34 15.61 -20.99 -0.37
N LYS A 35 16.22 -22.00 -1.00
CA LYS A 35 16.36 -22.07 -2.46
C LYS A 35 15.37 -23.09 -3.03
N VAL A 36 14.69 -22.73 -4.11
CA VAL A 36 13.80 -23.65 -4.82
C VAL A 36 14.66 -24.64 -5.62
N VAL A 37 14.52 -25.93 -5.31
CA VAL A 37 15.24 -27.03 -5.97
C VAL A 37 14.26 -27.84 -6.83
N THR A 38 14.71 -28.28 -8.01
CA THR A 38 13.88 -29.02 -8.97
C THR A 38 13.93 -30.55 -8.79
N SER A 39 15.05 -31.07 -8.29
CA SER A 39 15.23 -32.49 -7.98
C SER A 39 15.45 -32.69 -6.48
N VAL A 40 14.96 -33.79 -5.93
CA VAL A 40 15.18 -34.14 -4.52
C VAL A 40 16.64 -34.55 -4.29
N ASP A 41 17.30 -35.13 -5.31
CA ASP A 41 18.70 -35.58 -5.24
C ASP A 41 19.68 -34.40 -5.14
N ASP A 42 19.26 -33.21 -5.57
CA ASP A 42 20.07 -31.98 -5.54
C ASP A 42 19.90 -31.20 -4.22
N LEU A 43 19.05 -31.67 -3.30
CA LEU A 43 18.74 -30.97 -2.07
C LEU A 43 19.91 -31.04 -1.09
N SER A 44 20.42 -29.89 -0.68
CA SER A 44 21.46 -29.76 0.34
C SER A 44 21.00 -28.96 1.55
N GLU A 45 21.74 -29.06 2.67
CA GLU A 45 21.47 -28.25 3.87
C GLU A 45 21.52 -26.73 3.58
N ASN A 46 22.29 -26.31 2.57
CA ASN A 46 22.40 -24.91 2.16
C ASN A 46 21.15 -24.39 1.42
N ASP A 47 20.30 -25.28 0.92
CA ASP A 47 19.06 -24.91 0.24
C ASP A 47 17.90 -24.71 1.24
N ALA A 48 18.06 -25.18 2.49
CA ALA A 48 17.07 -25.04 3.54
C ALA A 48 17.02 -23.60 4.09
N GLY A 49 15.81 -23.05 4.17
CA GLY A 49 15.55 -21.77 4.82
C GLY A 49 15.26 -21.94 6.32
N TYR A 50 14.99 -20.82 6.98
CA TYR A 50 14.63 -20.81 8.40
C TYR A 50 13.28 -20.11 8.64
N ALA A 51 12.45 -20.76 9.45
CA ALA A 51 11.26 -20.21 10.09
C ALA A 51 11.19 -20.74 11.54
N ALA A 52 10.76 -19.90 12.47
CA ALA A 52 10.62 -20.30 13.87
C ALA A 52 9.42 -21.22 14.09
N THR A 53 8.32 -20.96 13.37
CA THR A 53 7.09 -21.74 13.48
C THR A 53 6.57 -22.05 12.08
N VAL A 54 6.26 -23.34 11.85
CA VAL A 54 5.58 -23.81 10.64
C VAL A 54 4.42 -24.69 11.06
N GLU A 55 3.19 -24.23 10.87
CA GLU A 55 2.00 -24.96 11.30
C GLU A 55 0.81 -24.75 10.37
N GLU A 56 -0.06 -25.76 10.28
CA GLU A 56 -1.36 -25.64 9.63
C GLU A 56 -2.39 -25.16 10.66
N ARG A 57 -2.99 -23.99 10.42
CA ARG A 57 -4.10 -23.48 11.24
C ARG A 57 -5.39 -23.52 10.43
N LYS A 58 -6.49 -23.88 11.09
CA LYS A 58 -7.82 -23.72 10.53
C LYS A 58 -8.31 -22.30 10.77
N ILE A 59 -8.56 -21.55 9.69
CA ILE A 59 -9.15 -20.21 9.73
C ILE A 59 -10.50 -20.29 9.01
N GLY A 60 -11.59 -20.16 9.77
CA GLY A 60 -12.93 -20.44 9.24
C GLY A 60 -13.05 -21.91 8.83
N ASP A 61 -13.35 -22.14 7.56
CA ASP A 61 -13.44 -23.49 6.98
C ASP A 61 -12.23 -23.90 6.14
N GLU A 62 -11.23 -23.03 6.03
CA GLU A 62 -10.01 -23.30 5.28
C GLU A 62 -8.85 -23.66 6.20
N LYS A 63 -7.99 -24.55 5.71
CA LYS A 63 -6.71 -24.89 6.33
C LYS A 63 -5.62 -24.10 5.63
N MET A 64 -4.88 -23.32 6.39
CA MET A 64 -3.82 -22.46 5.88
C MET A 64 -2.50 -22.81 6.56
N LEU A 65 -1.41 -22.82 5.80
CA LEU A 65 -0.06 -23.00 6.30
C LEU A 65 0.51 -21.64 6.73
N PHE A 66 0.88 -21.52 8.00
CA PHE A 66 1.57 -20.35 8.54
C PHE A 66 3.05 -20.67 8.69
N VAL A 67 3.88 -19.81 8.09
CA VAL A 67 5.35 -19.87 8.17
C VAL A 67 5.81 -18.55 8.78
N GLU A 68 6.20 -18.57 10.05
CA GLU A 68 6.41 -17.37 10.87
C GLU A 68 7.80 -17.36 11.52
N GLY A 69 8.28 -16.18 11.92
CA GLY A 69 9.57 -16.01 12.59
C GLY A 69 10.79 -16.27 11.68
N CYS A 70 10.70 -15.89 10.41
CA CYS A 70 11.84 -15.90 9.49
C CYS A 70 12.87 -14.83 9.91
N LYS A 71 14.18 -15.10 9.76
CA LYS A 71 15.26 -14.21 10.26
C LYS A 71 15.34 -12.85 9.56
N ASN A 72 15.17 -12.83 8.23
CA ASN A 72 15.24 -11.61 7.43
C ASN A 72 14.29 -11.72 6.23
N PRO A 73 12.98 -11.66 6.45
CA PRO A 73 12.00 -11.94 5.42
C PRO A 73 11.97 -10.81 4.38
N LYS A 74 12.30 -11.15 3.13
CA LYS A 74 12.12 -10.25 1.97
C LYS A 74 10.72 -10.31 1.37
N ALA A 75 9.87 -11.19 1.89
CA ALA A 75 8.46 -11.30 1.58
C ALA A 75 7.70 -11.52 2.89
N VAL A 76 6.63 -10.78 3.08
CA VAL A 76 5.73 -10.87 4.23
C VAL A 76 4.29 -10.96 3.73
N SER A 77 3.42 -11.61 4.51
CA SER A 77 2.01 -11.80 4.17
C SER A 77 1.13 -11.13 5.21
N MET A 78 0.15 -10.35 4.76
CA MET A 78 -0.89 -9.77 5.62
C MET A 78 -2.19 -10.55 5.39
N LEU A 79 -2.70 -11.22 6.42
CA LEU A 79 -3.97 -11.93 6.36
C LEU A 79 -5.14 -11.00 6.70
N ILE A 80 -5.96 -10.68 5.71
CA ILE A 80 -7.17 -9.86 5.88
C ILE A 80 -8.37 -10.79 6.06
N ARG A 81 -9.22 -10.48 7.03
CA ARG A 81 -10.47 -11.22 7.30
C ARG A 81 -11.63 -10.24 7.37
N GLY A 82 -12.73 -10.54 6.71
CA GLY A 82 -13.93 -9.70 6.67
C GLY A 82 -15.20 -10.53 6.61
N GLY A 83 -16.33 -9.90 6.92
CA GLY A 83 -17.66 -10.57 6.90
C GLY A 83 -18.25 -10.75 5.50
N SER A 84 -17.65 -10.17 4.47
CA SER A 84 -18.03 -10.33 3.06
C SER A 84 -16.83 -10.03 2.17
N ASP A 85 -16.80 -10.63 0.98
CA ASP A 85 -15.73 -10.43 -0.01
C ASP A 85 -15.54 -8.95 -0.34
N ARG A 86 -16.64 -8.19 -0.46
CA ARG A 86 -16.59 -6.74 -0.72
C ARG A 86 -15.81 -5.96 0.34
N ILE A 87 -15.91 -6.34 1.61
CA ILE A 87 -15.16 -5.67 2.70
C ILE A 87 -13.68 -6.05 2.63
N VAL A 88 -13.38 -7.31 2.30
CA VAL A 88 -12.00 -7.79 2.17
C VAL A 88 -11.32 -7.11 0.99
N ASP A 89 -11.97 -7.03 -0.16
CA ASP A 89 -11.46 -6.37 -1.36
C ASP A 89 -11.16 -4.88 -1.11
N GLU A 90 -12.05 -4.19 -0.38
CA GLU A 90 -11.86 -2.78 -0.02
C GLU A 90 -10.71 -2.60 0.97
N ALA A 91 -10.58 -3.50 1.94
CA ALA A 91 -9.47 -3.49 2.90
C ALA A 91 -8.12 -3.79 2.23
N GLU A 92 -8.09 -4.72 1.27
CA GLU A 92 -6.89 -5.01 0.47
C GLU A 92 -6.43 -3.78 -0.30
N ARG A 93 -7.36 -3.09 -1.00
CA ARG A 93 -7.06 -1.85 -1.73
C ARG A 93 -6.55 -0.77 -0.79
N SER A 94 -7.24 -0.55 0.34
CA SER A 94 -6.86 0.46 1.33
C SER A 94 -5.45 0.22 1.89
N ILE A 95 -5.11 -1.04 2.21
CA ILE A 95 -3.77 -1.40 2.69
C ILE A 95 -2.73 -1.19 1.58
N HIS A 96 -3.05 -1.58 0.34
CA HIS A 96 -2.15 -1.40 -0.80
C HIS A 96 -1.81 0.09 -1.02
N ASP A 97 -2.81 0.96 -1.00
CA ASP A 97 -2.64 2.40 -1.16
C ASP A 97 -1.82 2.99 -0.01
N ALA A 98 -2.10 2.58 1.23
CA ALA A 98 -1.33 3.00 2.40
C ALA A 98 0.15 2.58 2.29
N LEU A 99 0.44 1.35 1.86
CA LEU A 99 1.81 0.88 1.66
C LEU A 99 2.53 1.64 0.55
N CYS A 100 1.81 2.01 -0.53
CA CYS A 100 2.38 2.87 -1.58
C CYS A 100 2.77 4.24 -1.03
N VAL A 101 1.90 4.89 -0.26
CA VAL A 101 2.21 6.19 0.36
C VAL A 101 3.40 6.09 1.32
N VAL A 102 3.43 5.07 2.18
CA VAL A 102 4.54 4.86 3.11
C VAL A 102 5.85 4.62 2.35
N ARG A 103 5.83 3.83 1.27
CA ARG A 103 7.00 3.63 0.40
C ARG A 103 7.50 4.96 -0.14
N ASP A 104 6.62 5.79 -0.66
CA ASP A 104 6.99 7.07 -1.26
C ASP A 104 7.64 8.00 -0.23
N VAL A 105 7.11 8.05 1.00
CA VAL A 105 7.69 8.83 2.12
C VAL A 105 9.05 8.28 2.57
N VAL A 106 9.22 6.95 2.57
CA VAL A 106 10.51 6.32 2.91
C VAL A 106 11.57 6.63 1.84
N GLN A 107 11.19 6.74 0.57
CA GLN A 107 12.08 7.07 -0.54
C GLN A 107 12.38 8.57 -0.62
N GLU A 108 11.35 9.41 -0.54
CA GLU A 108 11.46 10.87 -0.53
C GLU A 108 10.69 11.44 0.67
N PRO A 109 11.39 11.83 1.75
CA PRO A 109 10.76 12.26 3.00
C PRO A 109 10.27 13.72 2.92
N LYS A 110 9.43 14.03 1.93
CA LYS A 110 8.78 15.33 1.75
C LYS A 110 7.27 15.14 1.76
N VAL A 111 6.59 15.88 2.62
CA VAL A 111 5.14 15.83 2.76
C VAL A 111 4.58 17.24 2.78
N VAL A 112 3.35 17.39 2.29
CA VAL A 112 2.59 18.64 2.32
C VAL A 112 1.23 18.38 2.97
N ALA A 113 0.55 19.45 3.39
CA ALA A 113 -0.83 19.33 3.86
C ALA A 113 -1.75 18.82 2.75
N GLY A 114 -2.81 18.10 3.12
CA GLY A 114 -3.85 17.63 2.18
C GLY A 114 -5.01 18.62 2.07
N GLY A 115 -6.18 18.12 1.66
CA GLY A 115 -7.43 18.88 1.73
C GLY A 115 -7.51 20.11 0.81
N GLY A 116 -6.70 20.16 -0.25
CA GLY A 116 -6.65 21.30 -1.17
C GLY A 116 -5.76 22.47 -0.70
N ALA A 117 -5.08 22.34 0.45
CA ALA A 117 -4.19 23.38 0.96
C ALA A 117 -3.02 23.71 -0.01
N PRO A 118 -2.33 22.74 -0.63
CA PRO A 118 -1.29 23.03 -1.61
C PRO A 118 -1.84 23.79 -2.82
N GLU A 119 -3.01 23.41 -3.31
CA GLU A 119 -3.67 24.02 -4.45
C GLU A 119 -4.02 25.49 -4.18
N ILE A 120 -4.61 25.79 -3.02
CA ILE A 120 -4.89 27.18 -2.60
C ILE A 120 -3.62 28.00 -2.45
N GLU A 121 -2.58 27.42 -1.85
CA GLU A 121 -1.31 28.13 -1.67
C GLU A 121 -0.64 28.47 -3.01
N VAL A 122 -0.65 27.53 -3.95
CA VAL A 122 -0.11 27.73 -5.30
C VAL A 122 -0.97 28.74 -6.07
N ALA A 123 -2.30 28.61 -6.05
CA ALA A 123 -3.22 29.55 -6.69
C ALA A 123 -2.99 30.98 -6.19
N ARG A 124 -2.83 31.17 -4.88
CA ARG A 124 -2.54 32.47 -4.28
C ARG A 124 -1.21 33.05 -4.75
N LYS A 125 -0.13 32.26 -4.76
CA LYS A 125 1.18 32.70 -5.25
C LYS A 125 1.14 33.08 -6.72
N LEU A 126 0.41 32.32 -7.53
CA LEU A 126 0.23 32.62 -8.96
C LEU A 126 -0.55 33.92 -9.18
N ARG A 127 -1.61 34.18 -8.41
CA ARG A 127 -2.35 35.46 -8.48
C ARG A 127 -1.45 36.66 -8.16
N ARG A 128 -0.64 36.57 -7.11
CA ARG A 128 0.36 37.61 -6.77
C ARG A 128 1.40 37.78 -7.88
N HIS A 129 1.87 36.68 -8.47
CA HIS A 129 2.80 36.74 -9.59
C HIS A 129 2.19 37.43 -10.82
N ALA A 130 0.91 37.18 -11.10
CA ALA A 130 0.19 37.76 -12.23
C ALA A 130 0.02 39.29 -12.13
N GLU A 131 0.10 39.89 -10.94
CA GLU A 131 0.07 41.36 -10.76
C GLU A 131 1.25 42.06 -11.42
N GLY A 132 2.41 41.41 -11.50
CA GLY A 132 3.60 41.92 -12.18
C GLY A 132 3.60 41.71 -13.70
N MET A 133 2.58 41.06 -14.25
CA MET A 133 2.49 40.71 -15.66
C MET A 133 1.50 41.61 -16.42
N ALA A 134 1.73 41.77 -17.73
CA ALA A 134 0.85 42.52 -18.61
C ALA A 134 0.41 41.68 -19.81
N GLY A 135 -0.72 42.07 -20.42
CA GLY A 135 -1.23 41.43 -21.62
C GLY A 135 -1.85 40.04 -21.39
N ARG A 136 -1.79 39.19 -22.41
CA ARG A 136 -2.51 37.90 -22.44
C ARG A 136 -1.95 36.87 -21.46
N GLU A 137 -0.67 36.95 -21.14
CA GLU A 137 -0.01 36.03 -20.22
C GLU A 137 -0.58 36.13 -18.80
N ARG A 138 -0.89 37.35 -18.34
CA ARG A 138 -1.58 37.57 -17.06
C ARG A 138 -2.91 36.81 -16.98
N LEU A 139 -3.71 36.84 -18.05
CA LEU A 139 -5.00 36.15 -18.09
C LEU A 139 -4.82 34.64 -18.00
N ALA A 140 -3.79 34.10 -18.67
CA ALA A 140 -3.49 32.67 -18.62
C ALA A 140 -3.07 32.22 -17.21
N VAL A 141 -2.22 33.00 -16.53
CA VAL A 141 -1.79 32.68 -15.15
C VAL A 141 -2.97 32.73 -14.17
N LEU A 142 -3.86 33.72 -14.30
CA LEU A 142 -5.06 33.81 -13.48
C LEU A 142 -6.02 32.64 -13.71
N ALA A 143 -6.26 32.28 -14.97
CA ALA A 143 -7.09 31.13 -15.31
C ALA A 143 -6.50 29.81 -14.77
N PHE A 144 -5.17 29.65 -14.80
CA PHE A 144 -4.51 28.49 -14.21
C PHE A 144 -4.63 28.47 -12.68
N ALA A 145 -4.50 29.62 -12.02
CA ALA A 145 -4.70 29.72 -10.57
C ALA A 145 -6.14 29.34 -10.17
N GLU A 146 -7.14 29.80 -10.92
CA GLU A 146 -8.54 29.42 -10.73
C GLU A 146 -8.77 27.91 -10.95
N ALA A 147 -8.14 27.33 -11.98
CA ALA A 147 -8.24 25.91 -12.26
C ALA A 147 -7.72 25.02 -11.12
N LEU A 148 -6.73 25.47 -10.35
CA LEU A 148 -6.24 24.72 -9.18
C LEU A 148 -7.27 24.64 -8.06
N GLU A 149 -8.15 25.64 -7.93
CA GLU A 149 -9.17 25.67 -6.87
C GLU A 149 -10.30 24.67 -7.10
N VAL A 150 -10.38 24.06 -8.29
CA VAL A 150 -11.37 23.00 -8.58
C VAL A 150 -11.27 21.84 -7.59
N ILE A 151 -10.06 21.49 -7.14
CA ILE A 151 -9.84 20.39 -6.20
C ILE A 151 -10.50 20.66 -4.85
N PRO A 152 -10.16 21.74 -4.11
CA PRO A 152 -10.83 22.05 -2.85
C PRO A 152 -12.32 22.37 -3.02
N ILE A 153 -12.76 22.95 -4.15
CA ILE A 153 -14.19 23.18 -4.44
C ILE A 153 -14.93 21.85 -4.48
N THR A 154 -14.44 20.89 -5.29
CA THR A 154 -15.07 19.58 -5.43
C THR A 154 -15.00 18.79 -4.12
N LEU A 155 -13.95 18.94 -3.30
CA LEU A 155 -13.89 18.34 -1.97
C LEU A 155 -14.99 18.90 -1.04
N ALA A 156 -15.20 20.22 -1.05
CA ALA A 156 -16.25 20.87 -0.27
C ALA A 156 -17.65 20.42 -0.71
N GLU A 157 -17.91 20.37 -2.02
CA GLU A 157 -19.17 19.88 -2.59
C GLU A 157 -19.46 18.43 -2.18
N ASN A 158 -18.47 17.54 -2.31
CA ASN A 158 -18.61 16.13 -1.94
C ASN A 158 -18.81 15.92 -0.43
N ALA A 159 -18.32 16.85 0.40
CA ALA A 159 -18.55 16.87 1.83
C ALA A 159 -19.92 17.48 2.23
N GLY A 160 -20.67 18.04 1.27
CA GLY A 160 -21.94 18.73 1.51
C GLY A 160 -21.79 20.12 2.15
N MET A 161 -20.61 20.73 2.02
CA MET A 161 -20.33 22.10 2.47
C MET A 161 -20.71 23.10 1.38
N ASP A 162 -20.93 24.37 1.76
CA ASP A 162 -21.00 25.46 0.77
C ASP A 162 -19.59 25.72 0.22
N PRO A 163 -19.36 25.55 -1.10
CA PRO A 163 -18.02 25.69 -1.67
C PRO A 163 -17.48 27.12 -1.59
N ILE A 164 -18.34 28.14 -1.65
CA ILE A 164 -17.92 29.53 -1.58
C ILE A 164 -17.39 29.83 -0.18
N ASP A 165 -18.13 29.43 0.85
CA ASP A 165 -17.73 29.62 2.23
C ASP A 165 -16.45 28.83 2.55
N ALA A 166 -16.38 27.57 2.11
CA ALA A 166 -15.21 26.71 2.34
C ALA A 166 -13.93 27.28 1.71
N ILE A 167 -13.99 27.75 0.46
CA ILE A 167 -12.84 28.34 -0.23
C ILE A 167 -12.45 29.67 0.39
N SER A 168 -13.42 30.51 0.72
CA SER A 168 -13.18 31.81 1.37
C SER A 168 -12.49 31.64 2.72
N GLU A 169 -12.95 30.69 3.53
CA GLU A 169 -12.33 30.36 4.81
C GLU A 169 -10.89 29.84 4.62
N LEU A 170 -10.69 28.89 3.69
CA LEU A 170 -9.39 28.29 3.43
C LEU A 170 -8.38 29.34 2.92
N GLN A 171 -8.79 30.22 2.01
CA GLN A 171 -7.96 31.34 1.55
C GLN A 171 -7.59 32.29 2.69
N SER A 172 -8.55 32.62 3.57
CA SER A 172 -8.30 33.51 4.72
C SER A 172 -7.32 32.91 5.72
N LYS A 173 -7.44 31.61 6.03
CA LYS A 173 -6.50 30.89 6.90
C LYS A 173 -5.10 30.87 6.31
N HIS A 174 -4.98 30.50 5.05
CA HIS A 174 -3.72 30.55 4.33
C HIS A 174 -3.09 31.95 4.41
N GLU A 175 -3.87 33.02 4.24
CA GLU A 175 -3.38 34.41 4.28
C GLU A 175 -2.78 34.79 5.63
N LYS A 176 -3.31 34.22 6.72
CA LYS A 176 -2.77 34.35 8.08
C LYS A 176 -1.57 33.44 8.35
N GLY A 177 -1.19 32.57 7.41
CA GLY A 177 -0.15 31.57 7.59
C GLY A 177 -0.62 30.35 8.41
N GLU A 178 -1.93 30.17 8.53
CA GLU A 178 -2.56 29.01 9.16
C GLU A 178 -2.82 27.93 8.09
N LEU A 179 -2.87 26.66 8.53
CA LEU A 179 -3.31 25.51 7.73
C LEU A 179 -4.82 25.33 7.85
#